data_AF-A0AAV4JAY0-F1
#
_entry.id   AF-A0AAV4JAY0-F1
#
_cell.length_a   1.000
_cell.length_b   1.000
_cell.length_c   1.000
_cell.angle_alpha   90.00
_cell.angle_beta   90.00
_cell.angle_gamma   90.00
#
_symmetry.space_group_name_H-M   'P 1'
#
loop_
_entity.id
_entity.type
_entity.pdbx_description
1 polymer ?
#
loop_
_entity_poly.entity_id
_entity_poly.type
_entity_poly.pdbx_seq_one_letter_code
_entity_poly.pdbx_strand_id
1 'polypeptide(L)'
;MYYSCRDDGSHIGGVALILDRKTNKSLMEWEPINHRIIRARLYSRFTKLTIVQCYAPTDNEKDEFYSKVQEVLTYIPKHDATIVMGDLNAKVGSDNTGFEEYMGKHGLGVTNKNGKRFLEFCIGNNLVIGGTIFKHKDSPQGDMELSRWKDQKPDRPCSYKSTMAIISC
;
A
#
# COMPACT_ATOMS: atom_id res chain seq x y z
N MET A 1 -6.32 1.11 18.74
CA MET A 1 -6.31 1.91 17.50
C MET A 1 -5.11 2.81 17.58
N TYR A 2 -4.26 2.78 16.57
CA TYR A 2 -3.05 3.59 16.47
C TYR A 2 -3.19 4.51 15.26
N TYR A 3 -2.88 5.79 15.40
CA TYR A 3 -3.06 6.74 14.32
C TYR A 3 -1.95 7.78 14.30
N SER A 4 -1.65 8.30 13.11
CA SER A 4 -0.81 9.47 12.92
C SER A 4 -1.65 10.53 12.21
N CYS A 5 -1.76 11.71 12.81
CA CYS A 5 -2.44 12.87 12.25
C CYS A 5 -1.53 14.10 12.37
N ARG A 6 -1.84 15.16 11.62
CA ARG A 6 -1.15 16.44 11.76
C ARG A 6 -1.78 17.23 12.91
N ASP A 7 -0.96 17.89 13.72
CA ASP A 7 -1.43 18.73 14.84
C ASP A 7 -1.83 20.16 14.40
N ASP A 8 -1.71 20.48 13.10
CA ASP A 8 -1.92 21.83 12.54
C ASP A 8 -3.38 22.16 12.16
N GLY A 9 -4.34 21.31 12.53
CA GLY A 9 -5.76 21.52 12.24
C GLY A 9 -6.15 21.37 10.76
N SER A 10 -5.19 21.01 9.89
CA SER A 10 -5.48 20.65 8.50
C SER A 10 -5.94 19.19 8.43
N HIS A 11 -7.17 18.93 7.98
CA HIS A 11 -7.69 17.58 7.76
C HIS A 11 -7.13 16.93 6.48
N ILE A 12 -5.82 17.11 6.22
CA ILE A 12 -5.15 16.61 5.03
C ILE A 12 -4.16 15.51 5.45
N GLY A 13 -4.54 14.27 5.17
CA GLY A 13 -3.78 13.09 5.55
C GLY A 13 -4.21 12.49 6.88
N GLY A 14 -3.65 11.32 7.18
CA GLY A 14 -4.03 10.53 8.33
C GLY A 14 -3.94 9.05 8.01
N VAL A 15 -3.07 8.34 8.70
CA VAL A 15 -2.99 6.87 8.63
C VAL A 15 -3.36 6.30 9.98
N ALA A 16 -4.20 5.27 9.95
CA ALA A 16 -4.63 4.57 11.14
C ALA A 16 -4.51 3.06 10.95
N LEU A 17 -4.09 2.40 12.03
CA LEU A 17 -3.97 0.96 12.13
C LEU A 17 -4.89 0.50 13.26
N ILE A 18 -5.89 -0.30 12.89
CA ILE A 18 -6.86 -0.88 13.82
C ILE A 18 -6.49 -2.34 13.98
N LEU A 19 -6.15 -2.72 15.21
CA LEU A 19 -5.82 -4.10 15.58
C LEU A 19 -6.95 -4.69 16.42
N ASP A 20 -7.24 -5.98 16.21
CA ASP A 20 -8.11 -6.73 17.10
C ASP A 20 -7.44 -6.96 18.46
N ARG A 21 -8.21 -7.33 19.48
CA ARG A 21 -7.70 -7.52 20.84
C ARG A 21 -6.59 -8.56 20.94
N LYS A 22 -6.58 -9.60 20.08
CA LYS A 22 -5.51 -10.61 20.08
C LYS A 22 -4.25 -10.06 19.44
N THR A 23 -4.35 -9.43 18.26
CA THR A 23 -3.18 -8.84 17.58
C THR A 23 -2.59 -7.66 18.37
N ASN A 24 -3.41 -6.94 19.14
CA ASN A 24 -2.92 -5.88 20.01
C ASN A 24 -1.98 -6.39 21.11
N LYS A 25 -2.15 -7.64 21.57
CA LYS A 25 -1.24 -8.26 22.56
C LYS A 25 0.10 -8.65 21.96
N SER A 26 0.15 -8.87 20.65
CA SER A 26 1.39 -9.15 19.93
C SER A 26 2.08 -7.89 19.43
N LEU A 27 1.51 -6.70 19.58
CA LEU A 27 2.19 -5.46 19.22
C LEU A 27 3.38 -5.22 20.14
N MET A 28 4.56 -5.20 19.54
CA MET A 28 5.81 -4.92 20.24
C MET A 28 6.08 -3.42 20.28
N GLU A 29 6.00 -2.80 19.11
CA GLU A 29 6.35 -1.40 18.91
C GLU A 29 5.49 -0.83 17.79
N TRP A 30 5.13 0.45 17.91
CA TRP A 30 4.54 1.20 16.82
C TRP A 30 5.12 2.60 16.83
N GLU A 31 5.30 3.18 15.65
CA GLU A 31 5.87 4.50 15.49
C GLU A 31 5.16 5.25 14.36
N PRO A 32 4.63 6.45 14.63
CA PRO A 32 4.18 7.35 13.58
C PRO A 32 5.39 8.07 13.00
N ILE A 33 5.80 7.70 11.78
CA ILE A 33 6.94 8.33 11.10
C ILE A 33 6.55 9.69 10.54
N ASN A 34 5.34 9.76 9.96
CA ASN A 34 4.76 10.99 9.44
C ASN A 34 3.23 10.84 9.35
N HIS A 35 2.51 11.92 9.09
CA HIS A 35 1.04 11.93 8.90
C HIS A 35 0.54 11.00 7.78
N ARG A 36 1.44 10.45 6.96
CA ARG A 36 1.17 9.51 5.86
C ARG A 36 1.80 8.13 6.04
N ILE A 37 2.61 7.91 7.07
CA ILE A 37 3.34 6.65 7.26
C ILE A 37 3.31 6.26 8.74
N ILE A 38 2.77 5.09 9.03
CA ILE A 38 2.80 4.47 10.35
C ILE A 38 3.45 3.09 10.23
N ARG A 39 4.36 2.81 11.14
CA ARG A 39 5.04 1.53 11.25
C ARG A 39 4.57 0.82 12.51
N ALA A 40 4.31 -0.48 12.41
CA ALA A 40 3.95 -1.32 13.53
C ALA A 40 4.72 -2.64 13.45
N ARG A 41 5.36 -3.04 14.54
CA ARG A 41 6.08 -4.30 14.68
C ARG A 41 5.30 -5.23 15.59
N LEU A 42 4.93 -6.38 15.06
CA LEU A 42 4.15 -7.42 15.71
C LEU A 42 5.02 -8.66 15.95
N TYR A 43 4.86 -9.27 17.11
CA TYR A 43 5.37 -10.60 17.38
C TYR A 43 4.49 -11.64 16.69
N SER A 44 5.09 -12.50 15.88
CA SER A 44 4.41 -13.68 15.35
C SER A 44 5.22 -14.94 15.67
N ARG A 45 4.54 -16.09 15.60
CA ARG A 45 5.05 -17.38 16.09
C ARG A 45 6.31 -17.86 15.38
N PHE A 46 6.47 -17.50 14.10
CA PHE A 46 7.55 -17.98 13.25
C PHE A 46 8.62 -16.91 12.98
N THR A 47 8.19 -15.69 12.65
CA THR A 47 9.06 -14.52 12.57
C THR A 47 8.33 -13.28 13.03
N LYS A 48 9.06 -12.21 13.34
CA LYS A 48 8.46 -10.92 13.65
C LYS A 48 7.93 -10.30 12.37
N LEU A 49 6.79 -9.64 12.48
CA LEU A 49 6.09 -9.04 11.34
C LEU A 49 6.15 -7.52 11.48
N THR A 50 6.71 -6.83 10.50
CA THR A 50 6.64 -5.37 10.42
C THR A 50 5.63 -4.95 9.37
N ILE A 51 4.63 -4.20 9.80
CA ILE A 51 3.60 -3.59 8.94
C ILE A 51 3.94 -2.11 8.78
N VAL A 52 4.05 -1.67 7.54
CA VAL A 52 4.19 -0.26 7.17
C VAL A 52 2.93 0.15 6.43
N GLN A 53 2.07 0.93 7.08
CA GLN A 53 0.89 1.50 6.45
C GLN A 53 1.24 2.88 5.90
N CYS A 54 1.05 3.08 4.60
CA CYS A 54 1.40 4.30 3.91
C CYS A 54 0.26 4.86 3.03
N TYR A 55 0.24 6.18 2.88
CA TYR A 55 -0.70 6.90 2.02
C TYR A 55 0.06 7.83 1.09
N ALA A 56 0.03 7.56 -0.22
CA ALA A 56 0.80 8.34 -1.18
C ALA A 56 0.18 9.73 -1.42
N PRO A 57 1.02 10.77 -1.60
CA PRO A 57 0.57 12.08 -2.04
C PRO A 57 -0.08 12.04 -3.44
N THR A 58 -1.03 12.93 -3.66
CA THR A 58 -1.59 13.19 -5.00
C THR A 58 -0.63 14.04 -5.86
N ASP A 59 0.12 14.97 -5.24
CA ASP A 59 0.94 16.02 -5.88
C ASP A 59 2.45 15.72 -5.93
N ASN A 60 3.27 16.75 -6.20
CA ASN A 60 4.71 16.74 -6.47
C ASN A 60 5.62 16.19 -5.34
N GLU A 61 5.09 15.90 -4.15
CA GLU A 61 5.85 15.40 -2.99
C GLU A 61 6.17 13.88 -3.05
N LYS A 62 6.05 13.25 -4.22
CA LYS A 62 6.23 11.80 -4.38
C LYS A 62 7.66 11.36 -4.11
N ASP A 63 8.65 12.13 -4.56
CA ASP A 63 10.07 11.80 -4.37
C ASP A 63 10.43 11.71 -2.90
N GLU A 64 10.00 12.69 -2.12
CA GLU A 64 10.21 12.72 -0.67
C GLU A 64 9.47 11.57 0.02
N PHE A 65 8.23 11.29 -0.38
CA PHE A 65 7.47 10.17 0.16
C PHE A 65 8.18 8.82 -0.06
N TYR A 66 8.60 8.51 -1.29
CA TYR A 66 9.30 7.26 -1.58
C TYR A 66 10.66 7.18 -0.89
N SER A 67 11.36 8.30 -0.75
CA SER A 67 12.63 8.37 0.00
C SER A 67 12.42 8.03 1.48
N LYS A 68 11.33 8.54 2.07
CA LYS A 68 10.99 8.22 3.47
C LYS A 68 10.54 6.77 3.65
N VAL A 69 9.76 6.22 2.72
CA VAL A 69 9.40 4.80 2.75
C VAL A 69 10.67 3.92 2.62
N GLN A 70 11.62 4.30 1.77
CA GLN A 70 12.90 3.61 1.61
C GLN A 70 13.72 3.60 2.92
N GLU A 71 13.77 4.75 3.61
CA GLU A 71 14.42 4.87 4.92
C GLU A 71 13.77 3.93 5.96
N VAL A 72 12.44 3.91 5.99
CA VAL A 72 11.68 3.01 6.87
C VAL A 72 11.99 1.55 6.57
N LEU A 73 11.99 1.14 5.29
CA LEU A 73 12.34 -0.23 4.91
C LEU A 73 13.77 -0.61 5.30
N THR A 74 14.72 0.33 5.18
CA THR A 74 16.13 0.10 5.55
C THR A 74 16.30 -0.10 7.05
N TYR A 75 15.47 0.54 7.87
CA TYR A 75 15.49 0.36 9.32
C TYR A 75 14.89 -0.98 9.77
N ILE A 76 14.07 -1.63 8.93
CA ILE A 76 13.45 -2.91 9.28
C ILE A 76 14.53 -4.00 9.32
N PRO A 77 14.60 -4.80 10.40
CA PRO A 77 15.55 -5.90 10.46
C PRO A 77 15.26 -6.92 9.35
N LYS A 78 16.31 -7.35 8.63
CA LYS A 78 16.20 -8.31 7.51
C LYS A 78 15.58 -9.67 7.87
N HIS A 79 15.51 -10.01 9.16
CA HIS A 79 14.88 -11.25 9.63
C HIS A 79 13.37 -11.11 9.83
N ASP A 80 12.85 -9.88 9.87
CA ASP A 80 11.42 -9.60 10.01
C ASP A 80 10.73 -9.71 8.65
N ALA A 81 9.57 -10.36 8.62
CA ALA A 81 8.70 -10.30 7.46
C ALA A 81 8.13 -8.89 7.34
N THR A 82 8.21 -8.29 6.16
CA THR A 82 7.73 -6.92 5.94
C THR A 82 6.49 -6.92 5.06
N ILE A 83 5.45 -6.22 5.53
CA ILE A 83 4.24 -5.93 4.76
C ILE A 83 4.12 -4.43 4.64
N VAL A 84 4.20 -3.92 3.41
CA VAL A 84 3.84 -2.52 3.13
C VAL A 84 2.42 -2.52 2.59
N MET A 85 1.56 -1.72 3.19
CA MET A 85 0.14 -1.66 2.83
C MET A 85 -0.36 -0.22 2.78
N GLY A 86 -1.41 -0.01 2.00
CA GLY A 86 -2.14 1.25 2.00
C GLY A 86 -2.58 1.68 0.62
N ASP A 87 -2.76 2.99 0.46
CA ASP A 87 -3.19 3.59 -0.80
C ASP A 87 -2.01 4.33 -1.42
N LEU A 88 -1.43 3.74 -2.45
CA LEU A 88 -0.29 4.29 -3.17
C LEU A 88 -0.71 5.08 -4.42
N ASN A 89 -2.02 5.17 -4.70
CA ASN A 89 -2.56 5.80 -5.90
C ASN A 89 -1.85 5.33 -7.20
N ALA A 90 -1.45 4.05 -7.19
CA ALA A 90 -0.70 3.39 -8.23
C ALA A 90 -1.60 2.34 -8.90
N LYS A 91 -1.63 2.34 -10.24
CA LYS A 91 -2.34 1.32 -11.02
C LYS A 91 -1.30 0.48 -11.74
N VAL A 92 -1.26 -0.80 -11.42
CA VAL A 92 -0.41 -1.80 -12.08
C VAL A 92 -1.33 -2.72 -12.86
N GLY A 93 -1.10 -2.79 -14.18
CA GLY A 93 -1.89 -3.62 -15.09
C GLY A 93 -1.53 -5.10 -15.01
N SER A 94 -2.14 -5.89 -15.90
CA SER A 94 -1.95 -7.34 -15.98
C SER A 94 -0.71 -7.77 -16.76
N ASP A 95 -0.05 -6.86 -17.47
CA ASP A 95 1.17 -7.15 -18.22
C ASP A 95 2.35 -7.29 -17.26
N ASN A 96 2.72 -8.55 -17.00
CA ASN A 96 3.82 -8.91 -16.11
C ASN A 96 5.08 -9.37 -16.86
N THR A 97 5.17 -9.13 -18.17
CA THR A 97 6.28 -9.59 -19.02
C THR A 97 7.61 -9.02 -18.50
N GLY A 98 8.52 -9.89 -18.03
CA GLY A 98 9.81 -9.49 -17.46
C GLY A 98 9.77 -9.01 -16.00
N PHE A 99 8.60 -9.09 -15.36
CA PHE A 99 8.38 -8.74 -13.95
C PHE A 99 7.64 -9.85 -13.20
N GLU A 100 7.69 -11.10 -13.68
CA GLU A 100 6.90 -12.21 -13.13
C GLU A 100 7.19 -12.48 -11.64
N GLU A 101 8.39 -12.15 -11.17
CA GLU A 101 8.81 -12.29 -9.77
C GLU A 101 8.18 -11.25 -8.84
N TYR A 102 7.85 -10.06 -9.35
CA TYR A 102 7.42 -8.91 -8.54
C TYR A 102 5.93 -8.59 -8.71
N MET A 103 5.32 -9.05 -9.80
CA MET A 103 3.90 -8.84 -10.07
C MET A 103 3.22 -10.06 -10.70
N GLY A 104 2.00 -10.33 -10.26
CA GLY A 104 1.15 -11.35 -10.86
C GLY A 104 0.37 -10.84 -12.08
N LYS A 105 -0.40 -11.76 -12.68
CA LYS A 105 -1.15 -11.54 -13.93
C LYS A 105 -2.52 -10.90 -13.74
N HIS A 106 -2.93 -10.63 -12.49
CA HIS A 106 -4.28 -10.19 -12.16
C HIS A 106 -4.39 -8.69 -11.87
N GLY A 107 -3.40 -7.89 -12.28
CA GLY A 107 -3.50 -6.42 -12.19
C GLY A 107 -4.68 -5.86 -12.99
N LEU A 108 -5.28 -4.79 -12.48
CA LEU A 108 -6.48 -4.18 -13.06
C LEU A 108 -6.13 -2.98 -13.96
N GLY A 109 -6.54 -3.05 -15.22
CA GLY A 109 -6.43 -1.95 -16.18
C GLY A 109 -5.01 -1.76 -16.76
N VAL A 110 -4.69 -0.53 -17.16
CA VAL A 110 -3.41 -0.15 -17.76
C VAL A 110 -2.50 0.48 -16.71
N THR A 111 -1.23 0.08 -16.69
CA THR A 111 -0.22 0.63 -15.78
C THR A 111 -0.07 2.14 -15.99
N ASN A 112 -0.34 2.94 -14.97
CA ASN A 112 -0.15 4.39 -15.02
C ASN A 112 1.29 4.78 -14.66
N LYS A 113 1.67 6.06 -14.83
CA LYS A 113 3.02 6.56 -14.48
C LYS A 113 3.39 6.27 -13.02
N ASN A 114 2.42 6.41 -12.10
CA ASN A 114 2.62 6.07 -10.68
C ASN A 114 2.87 4.57 -10.48
N GLY A 115 2.18 3.72 -11.23
CA GLY A 115 2.32 2.26 -11.20
C GLY A 115 3.67 1.78 -11.69
N LYS A 116 4.23 2.40 -12.74
CA LYS A 116 5.61 2.09 -13.20
C LYS A 116 6.64 2.41 -12.13
N ARG A 117 6.56 3.61 -11.56
CA ARG A 117 7.45 4.04 -10.47
C ARG A 117 7.33 3.14 -9.25
N PHE A 118 6.11 2.74 -8.93
CA PHE A 118 5.84 1.83 -7.84
C PHE A 118 6.40 0.42 -8.09
N LEU A 119 6.31 -0.08 -9.32
CA LEU A 119 6.94 -1.33 -9.74
C LEU A 119 8.46 -1.26 -9.65
N GLU A 120 9.09 -0.19 -10.12
CA GLU A 120 10.54 0.05 -9.98
C GLU A 120 10.97 0.07 -8.50
N PHE A 121 10.18 0.71 -7.63
CA PHE A 121 10.42 0.70 -6.19
C PHE A 121 10.33 -0.72 -5.61
N CYS A 122 9.38 -1.53 -6.07
CA CYS A 122 9.24 -2.92 -5.62
C CYS A 122 10.44 -3.78 -6.05
N ILE A 123 10.88 -3.65 -7.30
CA ILE A 123 12.06 -4.36 -7.84
C ILE A 123 13.31 -3.98 -7.04
N GLY A 124 13.53 -2.68 -6.79
CA GLY A 124 14.70 -2.20 -6.05
C GLY A 124 14.78 -2.68 -4.60
N ASN A 125 13.65 -3.10 -4.01
CA ASN A 125 13.55 -3.57 -2.63
C ASN A 125 13.23 -5.07 -2.51
N ASN A 126 13.25 -5.81 -3.61
CA ASN A 126 12.86 -7.23 -3.66
C ASN A 126 11.47 -7.49 -3.05
N LEU A 127 10.49 -6.65 -3.41
CA LEU A 127 9.14 -6.66 -2.90
C LEU A 127 8.14 -7.18 -3.94
N VAL A 128 7.18 -8.00 -3.51
CA VAL A 128 6.15 -8.57 -4.39
C VAL A 128 4.81 -7.87 -4.21
N ILE A 129 4.21 -7.44 -5.32
CA ILE A 129 2.92 -6.76 -5.37
C ILE A 129 1.80 -7.80 -5.18
N GLY A 130 1.41 -8.03 -3.92
CA GLY A 130 0.36 -9.00 -3.56
C GLY A 130 -1.00 -8.74 -4.22
N GLY A 131 -1.31 -7.47 -4.49
CA GLY A 131 -2.55 -7.06 -5.16
C GLY A 131 -2.70 -7.60 -6.59
N THR A 132 -1.62 -7.98 -7.28
CA THR A 132 -1.68 -8.51 -8.66
C THR A 132 -1.54 -10.03 -8.71
N ILE A 133 -1.22 -10.69 -7.59
CA ILE A 133 -1.03 -12.15 -7.49
C ILE A 133 -2.36 -12.89 -7.51
N PHE A 134 -3.40 -12.34 -6.88
CA PHE A 134 -4.68 -13.02 -6.72
C PHE A 134 -5.73 -12.48 -7.68
N LYS A 135 -6.53 -13.39 -8.27
CA LYS A 135 -7.68 -12.99 -9.07
C LYS A 135 -8.67 -12.24 -8.19
N HIS A 136 -8.90 -10.96 -8.50
CA HIS A 136 -10.00 -10.21 -7.90
C HIS A 136 -11.34 -10.86 -8.27
N LYS A 137 -12.29 -10.92 -7.33
CA LYS A 137 -13.65 -11.39 -7.64
C LYS A 137 -14.29 -10.38 -8.60
N ASP A 138 -14.75 -10.87 -9.75
CA ASP A 138 -15.63 -10.15 -10.65
C ASP A 138 -17.01 -10.05 -9.97
N SER A 139 -17.20 -9.07 -9.07
CA SER A 139 -18.50 -8.84 -8.44
C SER A 139 -19.37 -7.96 -9.35
N PRO A 140 -20.58 -8.40 -9.76
CA PRO A 140 -21.51 -7.58 -10.57
C PRO A 140 -21.95 -6.28 -9.91
N GLN A 141 -21.84 -6.19 -8.58
CA GLN A 141 -22.07 -4.96 -7.82
C GLN A 141 -20.99 -3.90 -8.06
N GLY A 142 -19.78 -4.35 -8.45
CA GLY A 142 -18.70 -3.46 -8.81
C GLY A 142 -19.02 -2.66 -10.07
N ASP A 143 -19.59 -3.32 -11.09
CA ASP A 143 -19.93 -2.71 -12.37
C ASP A 143 -21.14 -1.76 -12.30
N MET A 144 -22.12 -2.04 -11.44
CA MET A 144 -23.24 -1.13 -11.18
C MET A 144 -22.82 0.15 -10.44
N GLU A 145 -21.91 0.05 -9.46
CA GLU A 145 -21.31 1.26 -8.87
C GLU A 145 -20.36 1.96 -9.86
N LEU A 146 -19.64 1.22 -10.71
CA LEU A 146 -18.71 1.76 -11.71
C LEU A 146 -19.40 2.60 -12.79
N SER A 147 -20.55 2.13 -13.28
CA SER A 147 -21.39 2.85 -14.25
C SER A 147 -21.96 4.12 -13.62
N ARG A 148 -22.55 4.02 -12.43
CA ARG A 148 -23.08 5.18 -11.68
C ARG A 148 -22.00 6.20 -11.29
N TRP A 149 -20.77 5.77 -11.00
CA TRP A 149 -19.63 6.65 -10.72
C TRP A 149 -19.08 7.34 -11.98
N LYS A 150 -19.02 6.64 -13.12
CA LYS A 150 -18.63 7.21 -14.41
C LYS A 150 -19.61 8.29 -14.87
N ASP A 151 -20.91 8.06 -14.65
CA ASP A 151 -21.95 9.05 -14.96
C ASP A 151 -21.86 10.28 -14.06
N GLN A 152 -21.46 10.12 -12.80
CA GLN A 152 -21.32 11.25 -11.89
C GLN A 152 -20.03 12.05 -12.08
N LYS A 153 -18.91 11.43 -12.46
CA LYS A 153 -17.58 12.10 -12.54
C LYS A 153 -16.72 11.53 -13.66
N PRO A 154 -16.99 11.91 -14.93
CA PRO A 154 -16.31 11.36 -16.10
C PRO A 154 -14.80 11.65 -16.14
N ASP A 155 -14.35 12.75 -15.54
CA ASP A 155 -12.95 13.19 -15.59
C ASP A 155 -12.06 12.66 -14.45
N ARG A 156 -12.61 11.88 -13.50
CA ARG A 156 -11.82 11.33 -12.39
C ARG A 156 -11.41 9.88 -12.69
N PRO A 157 -10.11 9.54 -12.69
CA PRO A 157 -9.70 8.16 -12.90
C PRO A 157 -10.31 7.29 -11.79
N CYS A 158 -11.08 6.29 -12.21
CA CYS A 158 -11.80 5.41 -11.29
C CYS A 158 -10.82 4.73 -10.32
N SER A 159 -10.87 5.09 -9.04
CA SER A 159 -10.09 4.48 -7.97
C SER A 159 -10.91 3.37 -7.34
N TYR A 160 -11.15 2.28 -8.07
CA TYR A 160 -11.49 1.04 -7.39
C TYR A 160 -10.30 0.72 -6.47
N LYS A 161 -10.57 0.84 -5.17
CA LYS A 161 -9.60 0.95 -4.09
C LYS A 161 -8.65 -0.25 -4.09
N SER A 162 -7.51 -0.09 -4.75
CA SER A 162 -6.41 -1.04 -4.65
C SER A 162 -5.71 -0.77 -3.32
N THR A 163 -6.26 -1.28 -2.21
CA THR A 163 -5.42 -1.50 -1.03
C THR A 163 -4.37 -2.52 -1.45
N MET A 164 -3.18 -2.03 -1.75
CA MET A 164 -2.10 -2.85 -2.27
C MET A 164 -1.28 -3.30 -1.08
N ALA A 165 -1.34 -4.59 -0.76
CA ALA A 165 -0.42 -5.22 0.16
C ALA A 165 0.80 -5.69 -0.65
N ILE A 166 1.97 -5.30 -0.19
CA ILE A 166 3.26 -5.65 -0.74
C ILE A 166 3.95 -6.50 0.31
N ILE A 167 4.47 -7.65 -0.10
CA ILE A 167 5.10 -8.59 0.81
C ILE A 167 6.57 -8.71 0.41
N SER A 168 7.46 -8.54 1.38
CA SER A 168 8.86 -8.94 1.25
C SER A 168 8.94 -10.44 1.53
N CYS A 169 9.42 -11.22 0.56
CA CYS A 169 9.68 -12.65 0.69
C CYS A 169 11.06 -12.91 1.31
#